data_AF-A0A269Z4A8-F1
#
_entry.id   AF-A0A269Z4A8-F1
#
_cell.length_a   1.000
_cell.length_b   1.000
_cell.length_c   1.000
_cell.angle_alpha   90.00
_cell.angle_beta   90.00
_cell.angle_gamma   90.00
#
_symmetry.space_group_name_H-M   'P 1'
#
loop_
_entity.id
_entity.type
_entity.pdbx_description
1 polymer ?
#
loop_
_entity_poly.entity_id
_entity_poly.type
_entity_poly.pdbx_seq_one_letter_code
_entity_poly.pdbx_strand_id
1 'polypeptide(L)'
;MIFIETEPLAPAGRFAEWIPDATILRPFAGDPLPDRIDEPLIVFGCALERGGDETMPWLPQVRALLAQAVEDSILTLAIGLGAQQLALATGGKVTTPKKTLETFGWRADIGHISLERTPVGETDPLVAALGVDLHSIGAGWHDRRVRPKDGVKVFTHSPVNPSTHAQVFRVGSAAWGVTFHPEATVDEVVQWLTIFAPDTSDVEFRLREGGVRMFLPRITESSRQLAESFAALAAQGPRLDSTAIISQEEADRAAEAKAASALDTLAGELLAPAAATERMRTLAVLDAICTSARPRYTCTSTDGVTIARLDDGGGDWFGIAQTADGVLLRAFDHESPMNIAETGAVWPGLLEGLSPALRTWTESQEFGDDPGEPYITLALWSTGETWQHGAPRVREGIRPEETDWVIGSVKAARTEADIAEDFGYYYDLELTTDDIAPILAGTPLTPAMAAQIRTDADWDHVREVAERAGYPIA
;
A
#
# COMPACT_ATOMS: atom_id res chain seq x y z
N MET A 1 12.36 22.14 12.16
CA MET A 1 11.44 21.32 12.97
C MET A 1 12.23 20.47 13.95
N ILE A 2 11.64 20.12 15.09
CA ILE A 2 12.30 19.44 16.21
C ILE A 2 11.74 18.04 16.40
N PHE A 3 12.62 17.06 16.56
CA PHE A 3 12.28 15.70 17.00
C PHE A 3 12.74 15.51 18.44
N ILE A 4 11.89 14.96 19.30
CA ILE A 4 12.24 14.55 20.64
C ILE A 4 12.15 13.03 20.70
N GLU A 5 13.28 12.36 20.84
CA GLU A 5 13.33 10.91 21.13
C GLU A 5 13.34 10.74 22.64
N THR A 6 12.22 10.32 23.22
CA THR A 6 12.11 10.21 24.68
C THR A 6 12.88 9.03 25.26
N GLU A 7 13.24 8.04 24.46
CA GLU A 7 14.01 6.85 24.85
C GLU A 7 14.61 6.16 23.59
N PRO A 8 15.60 5.23 23.74
CA PRO A 8 16.38 4.73 22.60
C PRO A 8 15.75 3.57 21.80
N LEU A 9 14.66 2.95 22.25
CA LEU A 9 14.09 1.74 21.62
C LEU A 9 13.08 2.04 20.51
N ALA A 10 12.53 3.25 20.43
CA ALA A 10 11.80 3.76 19.28
C ALA A 10 12.39 5.12 18.87
N PRO A 11 13.58 5.13 18.23
CA PRO A 11 14.14 6.35 17.67
C PRO A 11 13.28 6.87 16.52
N ALA A 12 13.61 8.04 15.98
CA ALA A 12 12.90 8.60 14.83
C ALA A 12 12.95 7.70 13.58
N GLY A 13 13.84 6.70 13.53
CA GLY A 13 13.86 5.66 12.51
C GLY A 13 13.75 6.23 11.09
N ARG A 14 12.80 5.70 10.32
CA ARG A 14 12.55 6.14 8.93
C ARG A 14 12.11 7.61 8.81
N PHE A 15 11.52 8.20 9.85
CA PHE A 15 11.16 9.63 9.83
C PHE A 15 12.39 10.53 9.77
N ALA A 16 13.53 10.12 10.36
CA ALA A 16 14.77 10.87 10.24
C ALA A 16 15.37 10.81 8.82
N GLU A 17 15.06 9.74 8.06
CA GLU A 17 15.46 9.62 6.66
C GLU A 17 14.57 10.46 5.73
N TRP A 18 13.26 10.45 5.98
CA TRP A 18 12.28 11.20 5.18
C TRP A 18 12.26 12.70 5.48
N ILE A 19 12.69 13.10 6.69
CA ILE A 19 12.75 14.49 7.13
C ILE A 19 14.18 14.78 7.64
N PRO A 20 15.18 14.85 6.74
CA PRO A 20 16.59 14.91 7.11
C PRO A 20 17.01 16.21 7.81
N ASP A 21 16.24 17.29 7.66
CA ASP A 21 16.53 18.61 8.24
C ASP A 21 16.02 18.78 9.69
N ALA A 22 15.48 17.72 10.31
CA ALA A 22 14.99 17.78 11.68
C ALA A 22 16.13 17.85 12.71
N THR A 23 15.98 18.73 13.71
CA THR A 23 16.87 18.73 14.87
C THR A 23 16.40 17.69 15.88
N ILE A 24 17.21 16.65 16.13
CA ILE A 24 16.87 15.57 17.05
C ILE A 24 17.44 15.86 18.45
N LEU A 25 16.56 15.88 19.46
CA LEU A 25 16.89 16.02 20.87
C LEU A 25 16.65 14.69 21.60
N ARG A 26 17.65 14.22 22.34
CA ARG A 26 17.64 12.99 23.13
C ARG A 26 17.81 13.30 24.61
N PRO A 27 16.73 13.67 25.33
CA PRO A 27 16.83 13.95 26.76
C PRO A 27 17.35 12.76 27.59
N PHE A 28 17.11 11.52 27.14
CA PHE A 28 17.69 10.32 27.78
C PHE A 28 19.22 10.25 27.65
N ALA A 29 19.81 10.94 26.67
CA ALA A 29 21.25 11.06 26.46
C ALA A 29 21.82 12.37 27.02
N GLY A 30 21.00 13.20 27.68
CA GLY A 30 21.41 14.45 28.32
C GLY A 30 21.22 15.71 27.47
N ASP A 31 20.61 15.62 26.29
CA ASP A 31 20.30 16.81 25.50
C ASP A 31 19.28 17.69 26.25
N PRO A 32 19.52 19.01 26.37
CA PRO A 32 18.58 19.90 27.03
C PRO A 32 17.32 20.05 26.19
N LEU A 33 16.16 19.91 26.83
CA LEU A 33 14.89 20.29 26.24
C LEU A 33 14.72 21.82 26.34
N PRO A 34 14.16 22.48 25.31
CA PRO A 34 13.89 23.90 25.38
C PRO A 34 12.77 24.20 26.38
N ASP A 35 12.69 25.46 26.82
CA ASP A 35 11.60 25.92 27.70
C ASP A 35 10.27 26.09 26.94
N ARG A 36 10.34 26.31 25.62
CA ARG A 36 9.20 26.48 24.70
C ARG A 36 9.53 25.92 23.32
N ILE A 37 8.49 25.55 22.57
CA ILE A 37 8.59 25.15 21.17
C ILE A 37 7.85 26.18 20.30
N ASP A 38 8.55 26.71 19.29
CA ASP A 38 7.99 27.65 18.29
C ASP A 38 8.04 27.08 16.86
N GLU A 39 8.55 25.86 16.69
CA GLU A 39 8.67 25.14 15.42
C GLU A 39 7.85 23.84 15.45
N PRO A 40 7.53 23.23 14.29
CA PRO A 40 6.87 21.93 14.26
C PRO A 40 7.63 20.88 15.08
N LEU A 41 6.88 20.03 15.78
CA LEU A 41 7.39 19.11 16.79
C LEU A 41 6.96 17.67 16.47
N ILE A 42 7.91 16.73 16.52
CA ILE A 42 7.60 15.30 16.58
C ILE A 42 8.16 14.71 17.88
N VAL A 43 7.34 13.99 18.63
CA VAL A 43 7.76 13.31 19.87
C VAL A 43 7.62 11.80 19.71
N PHE A 44 8.73 11.08 19.82
CA PHE A 44 8.83 9.63 19.70
C PHE A 44 9.02 8.96 21.05
N GLY A 45 8.75 7.66 21.10
CA GLY A 45 9.17 6.77 22.18
C GLY A 45 8.27 5.56 22.31
N CYS A 46 8.71 4.59 23.10
CA CYS A 46 8.09 3.28 23.14
C CYS A 46 7.40 2.96 24.49
N ALA A 47 8.03 3.14 25.66
CA ALA A 47 7.55 2.51 26.89
C ALA A 47 7.09 3.46 28.02
N LEU A 48 5.84 3.34 28.48
CA LEU A 48 5.35 3.95 29.73
C LEU A 48 5.57 3.04 30.97
N GLU A 49 5.66 1.72 30.79
CA GLU A 49 5.68 0.74 31.91
C GLU A 49 7.00 0.62 32.65
N ARG A 50 8.12 0.75 31.95
CA ARG A 50 9.45 0.74 32.58
C ARG A 50 9.81 2.10 33.18
N GLY A 51 8.94 3.10 33.06
CA GLY A 51 9.42 4.43 33.32
C GLY A 51 8.51 5.62 33.28
N GLY A 52 7.49 5.64 34.14
CA GLY A 52 6.89 6.91 34.55
C GLY A 52 7.95 7.95 34.99
N ASP A 53 7.50 9.16 35.32
CA ASP A 53 8.34 10.34 35.53
C ASP A 53 9.61 10.12 36.40
N GLU A 54 9.60 9.15 37.31
CA GLU A 54 10.78 8.79 38.12
C GLU A 54 11.96 8.27 37.29
N THR A 55 11.73 7.43 36.28
CA THR A 55 12.84 6.87 35.47
C THR A 55 13.07 7.66 34.18
N MET A 56 12.07 8.43 33.76
CA MET A 56 12.16 9.35 32.62
C MET A 56 11.87 10.77 33.11
N PRO A 57 12.82 11.40 33.85
CA PRO A 57 12.63 12.69 34.52
C PRO A 57 12.37 13.86 33.57
N TRP A 58 12.59 13.67 32.26
CA TRP A 58 12.25 14.64 31.21
C TRP A 58 10.77 14.62 30.80
N LEU A 59 10.01 13.55 31.09
CA LEU A 59 8.61 13.45 30.65
C LEU A 59 7.70 14.59 31.17
N PRO A 60 7.85 15.10 32.40
CA PRO A 60 7.12 16.30 32.82
C PRO A 60 7.37 17.51 31.92
N GLN A 61 8.61 17.75 31.51
CA GLN A 61 8.95 18.84 30.59
C GLN A 61 8.42 18.55 29.18
N VAL A 62 8.54 17.32 28.68
CA VAL A 62 7.93 16.92 27.39
C VAL A 62 6.42 17.16 27.38
N ARG A 63 5.71 16.82 28.46
CA ARG A 63 4.27 17.11 28.57
C ARG A 63 3.98 18.61 28.63
N ALA A 64 4.82 19.40 29.28
CA ALA A 64 4.68 20.86 29.29
C ALA A 64 4.85 21.44 27.87
N LEU A 65 5.83 20.96 27.10
CA LEU A 65 6.03 21.35 25.71
C LEU A 65 4.85 20.92 24.82
N LEU A 66 4.34 19.70 24.99
CA LEU A 66 3.16 19.21 24.27
C LEU A 66 1.90 20.04 24.59
N ALA A 67 1.68 20.37 25.86
CA ALA A 67 0.55 21.22 26.27
C ALA A 67 0.67 22.64 25.68
N GLN A 68 1.87 23.23 25.72
CA GLN A 68 2.14 24.54 25.12
C GLN A 68 1.98 24.51 23.59
N ALA A 69 2.46 23.46 22.93
CA ALA A 69 2.31 23.31 21.49
C ALA A 69 0.84 23.22 21.07
N VAL A 70 0.01 22.51 21.84
CA VAL A 70 -1.45 22.46 21.62
C VAL A 70 -2.09 23.85 21.82
N GLU A 71 -1.72 24.57 22.88
CA GLU A 71 -2.25 25.91 23.18
C GLU A 71 -1.88 26.92 22.10
N ASP A 72 -0.63 26.89 21.63
CA ASP A 72 -0.09 27.80 20.63
C ASP A 72 -0.37 27.34 19.19
N SER A 73 -1.15 26.26 19.01
CA SER A 73 -1.50 25.67 17.71
C SER A 73 -0.29 25.28 16.86
N ILE A 74 0.81 24.88 17.50
CA ILE A 74 2.03 24.41 16.85
C ILE A 74 1.80 23.01 16.28
N LEU A 75 2.18 22.80 15.02
CA LEU A 75 2.10 21.50 14.37
C LEU A 75 2.89 20.46 15.16
N THR A 76 2.18 19.48 15.69
CA THR A 76 2.72 18.48 16.61
C THR A 76 2.28 17.08 16.22
N LEU A 77 3.24 16.16 16.06
CA LEU A 77 2.98 14.73 15.89
C LEU A 77 3.59 13.96 17.06
N ALA A 78 2.79 13.20 17.78
CA ALA A 78 3.26 12.45 18.96
C ALA A 78 3.02 10.96 18.73
N ILE A 79 4.09 10.17 18.68
CA ILE A 79 4.11 8.77 18.22
C ILE A 79 4.40 7.83 19.40
N GLY A 80 3.66 6.73 19.49
CA GLY A 80 3.83 5.71 20.53
C GLY A 80 3.64 6.27 21.95
N LEU A 81 4.71 6.29 22.74
CA LEU A 81 4.77 6.94 24.04
C LEU A 81 4.47 8.45 23.94
N GLY A 82 4.88 9.10 22.86
CA GLY A 82 4.54 10.50 22.58
C GLY A 82 3.03 10.72 22.56
N ALA A 83 2.27 9.87 21.87
CA ALA A 83 0.80 9.95 21.85
C ALA A 83 0.19 9.82 23.25
N GLN A 84 0.76 8.94 24.08
CA GLN A 84 0.36 8.78 25.48
C GLN A 84 0.63 10.07 26.27
N GLN A 85 1.81 10.67 26.12
CA GLN A 85 2.15 11.94 26.77
C GLN A 85 1.26 13.09 26.29
N LEU A 86 0.94 13.17 24.99
CA LEU A 86 0.03 14.18 24.44
C LEU A 86 -1.36 14.07 25.06
N ALA A 87 -1.90 12.85 25.17
CA ALA A 87 -3.18 12.63 25.82
C ALA A 87 -3.14 13.04 27.30
N LEU A 88 -2.08 12.68 28.04
CA LEU A 88 -1.95 13.08 29.44
C LEU A 88 -1.80 14.60 29.61
N ALA A 89 -0.99 15.25 28.77
CA ALA A 89 -0.74 16.69 28.79
C ALA A 89 -2.01 17.51 28.55
N THR A 90 -2.95 16.96 27.78
CA THR A 90 -4.23 17.61 27.41
C THR A 90 -5.41 17.17 28.28
N GLY A 91 -5.14 16.48 29.40
CA GLY A 91 -6.17 16.08 30.38
C GLY A 91 -6.94 14.80 29.99
N GLY A 92 -6.46 14.06 29.00
CA GLY A 92 -6.91 12.72 28.64
C GLY A 92 -6.43 11.65 29.62
N LYS A 93 -6.59 10.38 29.23
CA LYS A 93 -6.28 9.21 30.05
C LYS A 93 -5.54 8.16 29.23
N VAL A 94 -4.63 7.46 29.90
CA VAL A 94 -3.96 6.27 29.37
C VAL A 94 -4.23 5.14 30.35
N THR A 95 -4.90 4.08 29.90
CA THR A 95 -5.28 2.96 30.77
C THR A 95 -4.84 1.63 30.20
N THR A 96 -4.33 0.76 31.07
CA THR A 96 -4.14 -0.66 30.75
C THR A 96 -5.49 -1.39 30.86
N PRO A 97 -5.91 -2.20 29.88
CA PRO A 97 -7.16 -2.95 29.94
C PRO A 97 -7.05 -4.09 30.95
N LYS A 98 -8.19 -4.43 31.57
CA LYS A 98 -8.25 -5.45 32.63
C LYS A 98 -8.31 -6.90 32.11
N LYS A 99 -8.57 -7.10 30.81
CA LYS A 99 -8.70 -8.41 30.15
C LYS A 99 -7.93 -8.36 28.84
N THR A 100 -6.68 -8.81 28.84
CA THR A 100 -5.78 -8.68 27.67
C THR A 100 -5.36 -10.01 27.07
N LEU A 101 -5.80 -11.17 27.61
CA LEU A 101 -5.21 -12.45 27.23
C LEU A 101 -6.17 -13.59 26.83
N GLU A 102 -7.45 -13.61 27.24
CA GLU A 102 -8.24 -14.86 27.11
C GLU A 102 -9.61 -14.76 26.41
N THR A 103 -10.18 -13.57 26.18
CA THR A 103 -11.60 -13.51 25.77
C THR A 103 -11.85 -13.29 24.27
N PHE A 104 -10.86 -12.85 23.48
CA PHE A 104 -11.09 -12.52 22.05
C PHE A 104 -9.92 -12.80 21.09
N GLY A 105 -8.88 -13.54 21.49
CA GLY A 105 -7.79 -13.91 20.57
C GLY A 105 -6.87 -12.77 20.10
N TRP A 106 -7.10 -11.51 20.52
CA TRP A 106 -6.19 -10.39 20.31
C TRP A 106 -4.95 -10.56 21.19
N ARG A 107 -3.91 -11.20 20.66
CA ARG A 107 -2.57 -11.28 21.24
C ARG A 107 -1.86 -9.96 20.99
N ALA A 108 -1.12 -9.46 21.98
CA ALA A 108 -0.32 -8.23 21.93
C ALA A 108 0.28 -7.95 20.54
N ASP A 109 -0.25 -6.95 19.81
CA ASP A 109 0.13 -6.67 18.42
C ASP A 109 1.50 -5.97 18.33
N ILE A 110 2.58 -6.66 18.73
CA ILE A 110 3.91 -6.38 18.20
C ILE A 110 3.93 -7.04 16.82
N GLY A 111 3.71 -6.26 15.77
CA GLY A 111 3.52 -6.79 14.42
C GLY A 111 2.69 -5.88 13.53
N HIS A 112 2.28 -6.41 12.38
CA HIS A 112 1.45 -5.69 11.42
C HIS A 112 0.07 -5.37 12.00
N ILE A 113 -0.39 -4.14 11.76
CA ILE A 113 -1.75 -3.69 12.05
C ILE A 113 -2.37 -3.06 10.80
N SER A 114 -3.70 -3.20 10.69
CA SER A 114 -4.52 -2.51 9.68
C SER A 114 -5.45 -1.52 10.35
N LEU A 115 -5.50 -0.31 9.81
CA LEU A 115 -6.28 0.80 10.34
C LEU A 115 -7.23 1.32 9.28
N GLU A 116 -8.41 1.68 9.72
CA GLU A 116 -9.45 2.22 8.87
C GLU A 116 -9.83 3.62 9.32
N ARG A 117 -10.07 4.47 8.33
CA ARG A 117 -10.33 5.90 8.53
C ARG A 117 -11.72 6.12 9.08
N THR A 118 -11.85 7.09 9.98
CA THR A 118 -13.17 7.54 10.45
C THR A 118 -13.76 8.61 9.51
N PRO A 119 -15.08 8.88 9.55
CA PRO A 119 -15.66 9.98 8.78
C PRO A 119 -15.01 11.35 9.01
N VAL A 120 -14.46 11.60 10.21
CA VAL A 120 -13.70 12.83 10.50
C VAL A 120 -12.33 12.80 9.83
N GLY A 121 -11.70 11.62 9.79
CA GLY A 121 -10.41 11.44 9.14
C GLY A 121 -10.45 11.72 7.64
N GLU A 122 -11.61 11.57 6.99
CA GLU A 122 -11.76 11.87 5.55
C GLU A 122 -11.36 13.29 5.18
N THR A 123 -11.45 14.21 6.14
CA THR A 123 -11.26 15.64 5.93
C THR A 123 -10.25 16.24 6.93
N ASP A 124 -9.55 15.40 7.68
CA ASP A 124 -8.53 15.84 8.63
C ASP A 124 -7.23 16.28 7.91
N PRO A 125 -6.67 17.46 8.24
CA PRO A 125 -5.53 18.03 7.50
C PRO A 125 -4.29 17.15 7.39
N LEU A 126 -4.02 16.29 8.38
CA LEU A 126 -2.84 15.43 8.36
C LEU A 126 -3.06 14.18 7.51
N VAL A 127 -4.27 13.62 7.51
CA VAL A 127 -4.47 12.26 6.99
C VAL A 127 -5.37 12.18 5.75
N ALA A 128 -6.08 13.26 5.42
CA ALA A 128 -7.01 13.24 4.30
C ALA A 128 -6.31 13.07 2.94
N ALA A 129 -5.01 13.34 2.84
CA ALA A 129 -4.23 13.07 1.63
C ALA A 129 -3.70 11.62 1.56
N LEU A 130 -3.82 10.83 2.63
CA LEU A 130 -3.47 9.42 2.61
C LEU A 130 -4.51 8.70 1.74
N GLY A 131 -4.06 7.83 0.86
CA GLY A 131 -4.93 7.23 -0.19
C GLY A 131 -5.23 5.75 -0.04
N VAL A 132 -4.99 5.15 1.12
CA VAL A 132 -5.38 3.77 1.45
C VAL A 132 -5.67 3.67 2.95
N ASP A 133 -6.29 2.57 3.37
CA ASP A 133 -6.26 2.11 4.76
C ASP A 133 -4.81 2.02 5.25
N LEU A 134 -4.57 2.53 6.47
CA LEU A 134 -3.21 2.71 6.97
C LEU A 134 -2.70 1.38 7.54
N HIS A 135 -1.66 0.83 6.92
CA HIS A 135 -0.95 -0.33 7.45
C HIS A 135 0.27 0.13 8.23
N SER A 136 0.48 -0.40 9.43
CA SER A 136 1.66 -0.03 10.19
C SER A 136 2.13 -1.13 11.12
N ILE A 137 3.07 -0.76 11.99
CA ILE A 137 3.62 -1.63 13.02
C ILE A 137 3.00 -1.23 14.36
N GLY A 138 2.25 -2.13 14.95
CA GLY A 138 1.93 -2.07 16.37
C GLY A 138 3.16 -2.47 17.19
N ALA A 139 3.37 -1.80 18.32
CA ALA A 139 4.42 -2.17 19.28
C ALA A 139 3.87 -2.93 20.51
N GLY A 140 2.65 -3.46 20.41
CA GLY A 140 2.07 -4.46 21.32
C GLY A 140 2.08 -4.20 22.83
N TRP A 141 2.35 -2.99 23.32
CA TRP A 141 2.26 -2.71 24.75
C TRP A 141 0.81 -2.77 25.22
N HIS A 142 0.42 -3.92 25.77
CA HIS A 142 -0.80 -4.20 26.53
C HIS A 142 -1.94 -3.20 26.29
N ASP A 143 -2.42 -3.07 25.05
CA ASP A 143 -3.63 -2.35 24.66
C ASP A 143 -3.80 -1.05 25.47
N ARG A 144 -2.74 -0.23 25.55
CA ARG A 144 -2.81 1.07 26.26
C ARG A 144 -3.88 1.89 25.56
N ARG A 145 -5.05 1.97 26.21
CA ARG A 145 -6.19 2.72 25.67
C ARG A 145 -5.92 4.18 25.92
N VAL A 146 -5.40 4.85 24.89
CA VAL A 146 -5.23 6.29 24.86
C VAL A 146 -6.60 6.91 24.61
N ARG A 147 -7.03 7.76 25.54
CA ARG A 147 -8.29 8.50 25.47
C ARG A 147 -7.97 9.98 25.59
N PRO A 148 -7.75 10.69 24.48
CA PRO A 148 -7.60 12.14 24.55
C PRO A 148 -8.89 12.74 25.09
N LYS A 149 -8.76 13.79 25.90
CA LYS A 149 -9.91 14.60 26.30
C LYS A 149 -10.21 15.56 25.14
N ASP A 150 -11.49 15.64 24.75
CA ASP A 150 -11.98 16.49 23.65
C ASP A 150 -11.29 16.24 22.30
N GLY A 151 -10.56 15.13 22.17
CA GLY A 151 -9.87 14.74 20.96
C GLY A 151 -10.80 14.05 19.96
N VAL A 152 -10.56 14.30 18.68
CA VAL A 152 -11.31 13.69 17.58
C VAL A 152 -10.58 12.45 17.09
N LYS A 153 -11.30 11.35 16.88
CA LYS A 153 -10.73 10.13 16.30
C LYS A 153 -10.57 10.36 14.80
N VAL A 154 -9.42 9.99 14.26
CA VAL A 154 -9.06 10.17 12.86
C VAL A 154 -8.96 8.80 12.18
N PHE A 155 -8.26 7.87 12.81
CA PHE A 155 -8.24 6.44 12.46
C PHE A 155 -8.63 5.57 13.65
N THR A 156 -9.18 4.39 13.37
CA THR A 156 -9.37 3.31 14.33
C THR A 156 -8.83 1.99 13.78
N HIS A 157 -8.82 0.92 14.59
CA HIS A 157 -8.61 -0.43 14.05
C HIS A 157 -9.69 -0.77 13.02
N SER A 158 -9.30 -1.55 12.00
CA SER A 158 -10.24 -2.14 11.05
C SER A 158 -10.87 -3.43 11.62
N PRO A 159 -12.18 -3.68 11.43
CA PRO A 159 -13.16 -2.76 10.83
C PRO A 159 -13.56 -1.62 11.81
N VAL A 160 -13.93 -0.45 11.27
CA VAL A 160 -14.40 0.69 12.07
C VAL A 160 -15.62 0.28 12.90
N ASN A 161 -15.53 0.54 14.20
CA ASN A 161 -16.62 0.31 15.13
C ASN A 161 -16.67 1.45 16.16
N PRO A 162 -17.84 2.00 16.51
CA PRO A 162 -17.94 3.11 17.48
C PRO A 162 -17.22 2.87 18.82
N SER A 163 -17.06 1.60 19.21
CA SER A 163 -16.39 1.18 20.43
C SER A 163 -14.86 1.02 20.32
N THR A 164 -14.28 1.08 19.11
CA THR A 164 -12.82 0.99 18.91
C THR A 164 -12.12 2.27 19.40
N HIS A 165 -10.90 2.11 19.90
CA HIS A 165 -10.08 3.24 20.35
C HIS A 165 -9.50 3.97 19.16
N ALA A 166 -9.21 5.26 19.35
CA ALA A 166 -8.45 6.00 18.37
C ALA A 166 -7.08 5.34 18.17
N GLN A 167 -6.67 5.18 16.92
CA GLN A 167 -5.30 4.81 16.53
C GLN A 167 -4.53 6.04 16.05
N VAL A 168 -5.25 6.97 15.42
CA VAL A 168 -4.83 8.36 15.28
C VAL A 168 -5.92 9.23 15.89
N PHE A 169 -5.53 10.22 16.69
CA PHE A 169 -6.44 11.24 17.20
C PHE A 169 -5.84 12.63 17.03
N ARG A 170 -6.70 13.64 16.94
CA ARG A 170 -6.30 15.05 16.95
C ARG A 170 -6.83 15.75 18.19
N VAL A 171 -6.00 16.58 18.83
CA VAL A 171 -6.36 17.48 19.94
C VAL A 171 -6.02 18.91 19.52
N GLY A 172 -6.92 19.85 19.81
CA GLY A 172 -6.81 21.22 19.32
C GLY A 172 -6.89 21.29 17.78
N SER A 173 -6.23 22.30 17.20
CA SER A 173 -6.15 22.45 15.74
C SER A 173 -5.02 21.63 15.13
N ALA A 174 -3.88 21.50 15.82
CA ALA A 174 -2.60 21.17 15.19
C ALA A 174 -1.80 20.02 15.84
N ALA A 175 -2.38 19.26 16.78
CA ALA A 175 -1.66 18.20 17.48
C ALA A 175 -2.29 16.82 17.28
N TRP A 176 -1.52 15.88 16.73
CA TRP A 176 -1.94 14.51 16.47
C TRP A 176 -1.20 13.52 17.35
N GLY A 177 -1.93 12.55 17.90
CA GLY A 177 -1.37 11.38 18.55
C GLY A 177 -1.54 10.14 17.68
N VAL A 178 -0.44 9.41 17.46
CA VAL A 178 -0.34 8.18 16.68
C VAL A 178 0.07 7.05 17.63
N THR A 179 -0.79 6.05 17.83
CA THR A 179 -0.58 5.04 18.89
C THR A 179 0.26 3.83 18.44
N PHE A 180 0.61 3.78 17.16
CA PHE A 180 1.46 2.77 16.53
C PHE A 180 2.77 3.42 16.04
N HIS A 181 3.62 2.62 15.39
CA HIS A 181 4.99 3.03 15.04
C HIS A 181 5.21 3.04 13.52
N PRO A 182 4.79 4.12 12.83
CA PRO A 182 5.05 4.27 11.40
C PRO A 182 6.54 4.39 11.08
N GLU A 183 7.36 4.84 12.02
CA GLU A 183 8.80 5.00 11.89
C GLU A 183 9.58 3.68 11.93
N ALA A 184 8.98 2.63 12.49
CA ALA A 184 9.67 1.41 12.85
C ALA A 184 10.03 0.53 11.66
N THR A 185 11.05 -0.30 11.83
CA THR A 185 11.60 -1.27 10.87
C THR A 185 11.33 -2.70 11.33
N VAL A 186 11.60 -3.68 10.47
CA VAL A 186 11.51 -5.10 10.84
C VAL A 186 12.49 -5.43 11.97
N ASP A 187 13.66 -4.80 11.99
CA ASP A 187 14.69 -5.03 13.01
C ASP A 187 14.25 -4.52 14.38
N GLU A 188 13.58 -3.36 14.44
CA GLU A 188 12.97 -2.85 15.67
C GLU A 188 11.86 -3.79 16.17
N VAL A 189 11.04 -4.35 15.27
CA VAL A 189 10.05 -5.36 15.64
C VAL A 189 10.70 -6.60 16.27
N VAL A 190 11.76 -7.12 15.65
CA VAL A 190 12.55 -8.25 16.18
C VAL A 190 13.13 -7.92 17.56
N GLN A 191 13.66 -6.71 17.72
CA GLN A 191 14.20 -6.23 18.99
C GLN A 191 13.10 -6.12 20.05
N TRP A 192 11.95 -5.55 19.72
CA TRP A 192 10.81 -5.39 20.62
C TRP A 192 10.22 -6.73 21.05
N LEU A 193 10.07 -7.69 20.13
CA LEU A 193 9.67 -9.05 20.46
C LEU A 193 10.64 -9.66 21.49
N THR A 194 11.94 -9.47 21.29
CA THR A 194 12.97 -9.98 22.21
C THR A 194 12.91 -9.34 23.59
N ILE A 195 12.73 -8.01 23.68
CA ILE A 195 12.80 -7.26 24.94
C ILE A 195 11.49 -7.31 25.72
N PHE A 196 10.36 -7.20 25.02
CA PHE A 196 9.04 -6.97 25.61
C PHE A 196 8.15 -8.20 25.59
N ALA A 197 8.41 -9.16 24.72
CA ALA A 197 7.66 -10.40 24.65
C ALA A 197 8.60 -11.64 24.67
N PRO A 198 9.49 -11.75 25.68
CA PRO A 198 10.52 -12.79 25.72
C PRO A 198 9.95 -14.22 25.81
N ASP A 199 8.70 -14.35 26.26
CA ASP A 199 7.99 -15.64 26.35
C ASP A 199 7.24 -16.00 25.05
N THR A 200 7.39 -15.20 23.98
CA THR A 200 6.82 -15.50 22.66
C THR A 200 7.44 -16.77 22.09
N SER A 201 6.61 -17.75 21.73
CA SER A 201 7.09 -18.98 21.09
C SER A 201 7.75 -18.69 19.74
N ASP A 202 8.74 -19.50 19.33
CA ASP A 202 9.42 -19.37 18.03
C ASP A 202 8.45 -19.30 16.83
N VAL A 203 7.33 -20.05 16.90
CA VAL A 203 6.31 -20.04 15.84
C VAL A 203 5.61 -18.69 15.79
N GLU A 204 5.19 -18.17 16.93
CA GLU A 204 4.52 -16.87 17.02
C GLU A 204 5.46 -15.71 16.67
N PHE A 205 6.73 -15.82 17.04
CA PHE A 205 7.78 -14.88 16.65
C PHE A 205 7.87 -14.78 15.13
N ARG A 206 8.04 -15.93 14.45
CA ARG A 206 8.13 -15.99 12.98
C ARG A 206 6.85 -15.51 12.29
N LEU A 207 5.67 -15.79 12.84
CA LEU A 207 4.41 -15.31 12.28
C LEU A 207 4.31 -13.78 12.31
N ARG A 208 4.72 -13.15 13.41
CA ARG A 208 4.67 -11.69 13.56
C ARG A 208 5.70 -10.99 12.69
N GLU A 209 6.95 -11.49 12.68
CA GLU A 209 7.99 -10.98 11.78
C GLU A 209 7.58 -11.16 10.31
N GLY A 210 7.09 -12.35 9.95
CA GLY A 210 6.61 -12.67 8.61
C GLY A 210 5.46 -11.77 8.16
N GLY A 211 4.50 -11.49 9.05
CA GLY A 211 3.40 -10.57 8.78
C GLY A 211 3.88 -9.15 8.48
N VAL A 212 4.83 -8.61 9.26
CA VAL A 212 5.42 -7.30 8.97
C VAL A 212 6.17 -7.30 7.64
N ARG A 213 6.94 -8.35 7.33
CA ARG A 213 7.67 -8.47 6.06
C ARG A 213 6.71 -8.54 4.87
N MET A 214 5.63 -9.30 4.98
CA MET A 214 4.62 -9.46 3.93
C MET A 214 3.97 -8.12 3.56
N PHE A 215 3.69 -7.27 4.55
CA PHE A 215 3.08 -5.95 4.34
C PHE A 215 4.08 -4.80 4.31
N LEU A 216 5.40 -5.07 4.30
CA LEU A 216 6.42 -4.04 4.41
C LEU A 216 6.31 -2.94 3.33
N PRO A 217 6.01 -3.23 2.05
CA PRO A 217 5.80 -2.18 1.05
C PRO A 217 4.65 -1.23 1.43
N ARG A 218 3.49 -1.77 1.83
CA ARG A 218 2.32 -0.97 2.25
C ARG A 218 2.56 -0.20 3.55
N ILE A 219 3.26 -0.80 4.51
CA ILE A 219 3.69 -0.13 5.74
C ILE A 219 4.60 1.04 5.40
N THR A 220 5.63 0.81 4.58
CA THR A 220 6.60 1.84 4.18
C THR A 220 5.89 2.98 3.47
N GLU A 221 4.98 2.67 2.56
CA GLU A 221 4.25 3.66 1.78
C GLU A 221 3.37 4.54 2.66
N SER A 222 2.50 3.94 3.46
CA SER A 222 1.58 4.70 4.30
C SER A 222 2.29 5.47 5.42
N SER A 223 3.37 4.91 5.99
CA SER A 223 4.24 5.63 6.93
C SER A 223 4.93 6.83 6.30
N ARG A 224 5.45 6.68 5.08
CA ARG A 224 6.09 7.76 4.33
C ARG A 224 5.09 8.88 4.02
N GLN A 225 3.91 8.54 3.54
CA GLN A 225 2.85 9.52 3.28
C GLN A 225 2.44 10.29 4.54
N LEU A 226 2.40 9.63 5.70
CA LEU A 226 2.13 10.33 6.97
C LEU A 226 3.23 11.35 7.30
N ALA A 227 4.50 10.97 7.12
CA ALA A 227 5.64 11.86 7.35
C ALA A 227 5.68 13.03 6.36
N GLU A 228 5.49 12.75 5.07
CA GLU A 228 5.43 13.75 3.99
C GLU A 228 4.26 14.71 4.18
N SER A 229 3.09 14.22 4.58
CA SER A 229 1.91 15.06 4.89
C SER A 229 2.20 16.02 6.05
N PHE A 230 2.79 15.51 7.14
CA PHE A 230 3.20 16.37 8.26
C PHE A 230 4.26 17.41 7.84
N ALA A 231 5.25 17.01 7.03
CA ALA A 231 6.27 17.90 6.51
C ALA A 231 5.68 18.97 5.57
N ALA A 232 4.69 18.63 4.75
CA ALA A 232 4.01 19.56 3.86
C ALA A 232 3.19 20.60 4.64
N LEU A 233 2.55 20.21 5.75
CA LEU A 233 1.92 21.15 6.68
C LEU A 233 2.97 22.07 7.32
N ALA A 234 4.07 21.50 7.82
CA ALA A 234 5.16 22.24 8.45
C ALA A 234 5.82 23.26 7.52
N ALA A 235 5.89 22.97 6.23
CA ALA A 235 6.44 23.88 5.21
C ALA A 235 5.59 25.14 5.00
N GLN A 236 4.30 25.11 5.36
CA GLN A 236 3.39 26.27 5.27
C GLN A 236 3.53 27.21 6.47
N GLY A 237 4.18 26.76 7.54
CA GLY A 237 4.40 27.51 8.76
C GLY A 237 4.39 26.61 10.00
N PRO A 238 4.80 27.12 11.17
CA PRO A 238 4.87 26.32 12.39
C PRO A 238 3.51 26.02 13.01
N ARG A 239 2.45 26.70 12.57
CA ARG A 239 1.12 26.69 13.21
C ARG A 239 0.02 26.34 12.24
N LEU A 240 -1.03 25.72 12.77
CA LEU A 240 -2.31 25.55 12.08
C LEU A 240 -3.39 26.31 12.84
N ASP A 241 -3.68 27.53 12.39
CA ASP A 241 -4.55 28.50 13.09
C ASP A 241 -6.06 28.13 13.05
N SER A 242 -6.42 27.06 12.33
CA SER A 242 -7.79 26.64 12.14
C SER A 242 -7.99 25.16 12.46
N THR A 243 -9.10 24.84 13.13
CA THR A 243 -9.63 23.48 13.24
C THR A 243 -10.36 23.05 11.97
N ALA A 244 -10.43 23.90 10.95
CA ALA A 244 -10.99 23.59 9.63
C ALA A 244 -10.19 22.45 9.02
N ILE A 245 -10.68 21.25 9.29
CA ILE A 245 -11.07 20.26 8.30
C ILE A 245 -10.87 20.84 6.88
N ILE A 246 -9.95 20.27 6.10
CA ILE A 246 -9.89 20.62 4.68
C ILE A 246 -11.28 20.36 4.10
N SER A 247 -11.80 21.26 3.28
CA SER A 247 -13.14 21.06 2.73
C SER A 247 -13.21 19.69 2.05
N GLN A 248 -14.38 19.04 2.04
CA GLN A 248 -14.52 17.76 1.35
C GLN A 248 -14.01 17.85 -0.09
N GLU A 249 -14.22 19.00 -0.75
CA GLU A 249 -13.71 19.28 -2.09
C GLU A 249 -12.16 19.31 -2.17
N GLU A 250 -11.47 19.82 -1.15
CA GLU A 250 -10.00 19.77 -1.06
C GLU A 250 -9.49 18.37 -0.76
N ALA A 251 -10.19 17.61 0.10
CA ALA A 251 -9.88 16.21 0.39
C ALA A 251 -10.04 15.34 -0.86
N ASP A 252 -11.14 15.55 -1.59
CA ASP A 252 -11.43 14.84 -2.83
C ASP A 252 -10.35 15.15 -3.87
N ARG A 253 -10.03 16.43 -4.09
CA ARG A 253 -8.92 16.83 -4.98
C ARG A 253 -7.59 16.20 -4.62
N ALA A 254 -7.26 16.12 -3.33
CA ALA A 254 -6.02 15.50 -2.87
C ALA A 254 -6.02 13.98 -3.15
N ALA A 255 -7.16 13.30 -2.94
CA ALA A 255 -7.31 11.89 -3.26
C ALA A 255 -7.17 11.61 -4.76
N GLU A 256 -7.81 12.44 -5.60
CA GLU A 256 -7.71 12.37 -7.06
C GLU A 256 -6.27 12.61 -7.55
N ALA A 257 -5.60 13.63 -7.02
CA ALA A 257 -4.20 13.92 -7.34
C ALA A 257 -3.26 12.78 -6.93
N LYS A 258 -3.52 12.15 -5.78
CA LYS A 258 -2.75 10.98 -5.34
C LYS A 258 -2.96 9.78 -6.28
N ALA A 259 -4.21 9.45 -6.62
CA ALA A 259 -4.50 8.35 -7.54
C ALA A 259 -3.85 8.58 -8.91
N ALA A 260 -3.86 9.82 -9.41
CA ALA A 260 -3.14 10.19 -10.63
C ALA A 260 -1.62 9.95 -10.50
N SER A 261 -0.99 10.41 -9.41
CA SER A 261 0.44 10.20 -9.16
C SER A 261 0.83 8.72 -9.02
N ALA A 262 -0.08 7.90 -8.48
CA ALA A 262 0.12 6.47 -8.34
C ALA A 262 0.09 5.78 -9.71
N LEU A 263 -0.87 6.17 -10.57
CA LEU A 263 -0.93 5.71 -11.96
C LEU A 263 0.27 6.18 -12.80
N ASP A 264 0.78 7.39 -12.59
CA ASP A 264 2.02 7.89 -13.22
C ASP A 264 3.21 6.98 -12.86
N THR A 265 3.31 6.61 -11.57
CA THR A 265 4.35 5.71 -11.07
C THR A 265 4.21 4.32 -11.70
N LEU A 266 3.00 3.75 -11.65
CA LEU A 266 2.70 2.44 -12.22
C LEU A 266 3.03 2.40 -13.72
N ALA A 267 2.62 3.43 -14.48
CA ALA A 267 2.93 3.57 -15.90
C ALA A 267 4.44 3.54 -16.20
N GLY A 268 5.26 4.09 -15.29
CA GLY A 268 6.72 4.07 -15.37
C GLY A 268 7.37 2.74 -14.98
N GLU A 269 6.68 1.87 -14.24
CA GLU A 269 7.17 0.53 -13.84
C GLU A 269 6.94 -0.56 -14.90
N LEU A 270 6.04 -0.32 -15.87
CA LEU A 270 5.67 -1.33 -16.87
C LEU A 270 6.67 -1.42 -18.02
N LEU A 271 6.73 -2.58 -18.64
CA LEU A 271 7.33 -2.75 -19.96
C LEU A 271 6.66 -1.79 -20.96
N ALA A 272 7.41 -1.31 -21.95
CA ALA A 272 6.85 -0.52 -23.05
C ALA A 272 5.68 -1.28 -23.72
N PRO A 273 4.65 -0.60 -24.24
CA PRO A 273 3.38 -1.24 -24.64
C PRO A 273 3.52 -2.45 -25.59
N ALA A 274 4.39 -2.36 -26.59
CA ALA A 274 4.66 -3.48 -27.50
C ALA A 274 5.40 -4.64 -26.78
N ALA A 275 6.34 -4.34 -25.90
CA ALA A 275 7.07 -5.34 -25.12
C ALA A 275 6.17 -6.02 -24.07
N ALA A 276 5.22 -5.29 -23.47
CA ALA A 276 4.21 -5.87 -22.58
C ALA A 276 3.29 -6.85 -23.33
N THR A 277 2.86 -6.50 -24.54
CA THR A 277 2.06 -7.39 -25.40
C THR A 277 2.85 -8.64 -25.78
N GLU A 278 4.12 -8.48 -26.16
CA GLU A 278 4.98 -9.62 -26.50
C GLU A 278 5.26 -10.51 -25.29
N ARG A 279 5.50 -9.92 -24.11
CA ARG A 279 5.61 -10.66 -22.86
C ARG A 279 4.37 -11.53 -22.65
N MET A 280 3.17 -10.96 -22.77
CA MET A 280 1.94 -11.73 -22.63
C MET A 280 1.77 -12.83 -23.71
N ARG A 281 2.20 -12.58 -24.95
CA ARG A 281 2.23 -13.59 -26.02
C ARG A 281 3.11 -14.78 -25.64
N THR A 282 4.33 -14.52 -25.19
CA THR A 282 5.29 -15.57 -24.78
C THR A 282 4.77 -16.36 -23.57
N LEU A 283 4.14 -15.68 -22.60
CA LEU A 283 3.55 -16.32 -21.42
C LEU A 283 2.38 -17.22 -21.80
N ALA A 284 1.53 -16.85 -22.76
CA ALA A 284 0.45 -17.73 -23.24
C ALA A 284 0.96 -19.02 -23.89
N VAL A 285 2.10 -18.95 -24.61
CA VAL A 285 2.74 -20.15 -25.18
C VAL A 285 3.36 -21.02 -24.10
N LEU A 286 4.04 -20.40 -23.12
CA LEU A 286 4.57 -21.12 -21.96
C LEU A 286 3.45 -21.82 -21.17
N ASP A 287 2.32 -21.13 -20.96
CA ASP A 287 1.14 -21.66 -20.27
C ASP A 287 0.56 -22.88 -20.99
N ALA A 288 0.47 -22.83 -22.32
CA ALA A 288 0.00 -23.97 -23.13
C ALA A 288 0.93 -25.19 -23.05
N ILE A 289 2.24 -24.99 -22.86
CA ILE A 289 3.18 -26.08 -22.60
C ILE A 289 2.92 -26.68 -21.22
N CYS A 290 2.62 -25.83 -20.24
CA CYS A 290 2.37 -26.22 -18.84
C CYS A 290 0.95 -26.75 -18.58
N THR A 291 -0.04 -26.52 -19.44
CA THR A 291 -1.39 -27.09 -19.30
C THR A 291 -2.20 -27.02 -20.59
N SER A 292 -3.02 -28.04 -20.83
CA SER A 292 -4.11 -28.00 -21.83
C SER A 292 -5.48 -27.74 -21.21
N ALA A 293 -5.55 -27.67 -19.88
CA ALA A 293 -6.77 -27.46 -19.12
C ALA A 293 -6.70 -26.14 -18.35
N ARG A 294 -7.68 -25.25 -18.57
CA ARG A 294 -7.84 -23.95 -17.89
C ARG A 294 -6.56 -23.10 -17.94
N PRO A 295 -6.21 -22.56 -19.12
CA PRO A 295 -5.05 -21.67 -19.24
C PRO A 295 -5.26 -20.41 -18.39
N ARG A 296 -4.20 -19.96 -17.71
CA ARG A 296 -4.13 -18.65 -17.06
C ARG A 296 -3.86 -17.57 -18.09
N TYR A 297 -2.98 -17.86 -19.04
CA TYR A 297 -2.59 -16.92 -20.08
C TYR A 297 -3.18 -17.33 -21.41
N THR A 298 -3.80 -16.39 -22.11
CA THR A 298 -4.30 -16.59 -23.46
C THR A 298 -3.81 -15.48 -24.37
N CYS A 299 -3.58 -15.78 -25.64
CA CYS A 299 -3.21 -14.80 -26.64
C CYS A 299 -3.79 -15.19 -28.01
N THR A 300 -4.44 -14.25 -28.67
CA THR A 300 -4.96 -14.39 -30.03
C THR A 300 -4.48 -13.22 -30.88
N SER A 301 -4.03 -13.50 -32.10
CA SER A 301 -3.67 -12.51 -33.10
C SER A 301 -4.50 -12.74 -34.36
N THR A 302 -5.35 -11.80 -34.73
CA THR A 302 -6.22 -11.90 -35.92
C THR A 302 -6.35 -10.53 -36.57
N ASP A 303 -6.18 -10.46 -37.90
CA ASP A 303 -6.34 -9.24 -38.70
C ASP A 303 -5.57 -8.01 -38.19
N GLY A 304 -4.37 -8.23 -37.63
CA GLY A 304 -3.51 -7.15 -37.12
C GLY A 304 -3.87 -6.66 -35.72
N VAL A 305 -4.82 -7.33 -35.04
CA VAL A 305 -5.12 -7.14 -33.63
C VAL A 305 -4.54 -8.29 -32.84
N THR A 306 -3.83 -8.00 -31.75
CA THR A 306 -3.42 -8.99 -30.75
C THR A 306 -4.14 -8.73 -29.43
N ILE A 307 -4.79 -9.75 -28.88
CA ILE A 307 -5.45 -9.71 -27.58
C ILE A 307 -4.78 -10.75 -26.70
N ALA A 308 -4.21 -10.32 -25.58
CA ALA A 308 -3.56 -11.20 -24.63
C ALA A 308 -4.11 -10.96 -23.23
N ARG A 309 -4.36 -12.03 -22.46
CA ARG A 309 -5.06 -11.97 -21.18
C ARG A 309 -4.40 -12.88 -20.15
N LEU A 310 -4.41 -12.44 -18.89
CA LEU A 310 -4.26 -13.26 -17.69
C LEU A 310 -5.65 -13.39 -17.03
N ASP A 311 -6.03 -14.60 -16.63
CA ASP A 311 -7.13 -14.89 -15.70
C ASP A 311 -6.55 -15.67 -14.52
N ASP A 312 -6.76 -15.17 -13.29
CA ASP A 312 -6.22 -15.80 -12.09
C ASP A 312 -7.10 -16.98 -11.59
N GLY A 313 -8.30 -17.13 -12.12
CA GLY A 313 -9.30 -18.11 -11.72
C GLY A 313 -10.03 -17.80 -10.40
N GLY A 314 -9.71 -16.69 -9.76
CA GLY A 314 -10.30 -16.15 -8.52
C GLY A 314 -11.31 -15.03 -8.77
N GLY A 315 -11.39 -14.52 -10.00
CA GLY A 315 -12.28 -13.41 -10.37
C GLY A 315 -11.53 -12.17 -10.83
N ASP A 316 -10.19 -12.19 -10.77
CA ASP A 316 -9.31 -11.10 -11.13
C ASP A 316 -8.60 -11.39 -12.44
N TRP A 317 -8.46 -10.37 -13.26
CA TRP A 317 -7.86 -10.56 -14.58
C TRP A 317 -7.32 -9.24 -15.12
N PHE A 318 -6.39 -9.36 -16.06
CA PHE A 318 -6.04 -8.22 -16.91
C PHE A 318 -5.80 -8.67 -18.34
N GLY A 319 -5.91 -7.74 -19.28
CA GLY A 319 -5.58 -8.01 -20.66
C GLY A 319 -5.09 -6.79 -21.41
N ILE A 320 -4.44 -7.07 -22.54
CA ILE A 320 -3.88 -6.12 -23.47
C ILE A 320 -4.50 -6.35 -24.84
N ALA A 321 -5.01 -5.29 -25.46
CA ALA A 321 -5.37 -5.24 -26.88
C ALA A 321 -4.39 -4.33 -27.62
N GLN A 322 -3.55 -4.91 -28.47
CA GLN A 322 -2.68 -4.18 -29.41
C GLN A 322 -3.36 -4.12 -30.77
N THR A 323 -3.47 -2.92 -31.31
CA THR A 323 -4.18 -2.61 -32.55
C THR A 323 -3.36 -1.66 -33.42
N ALA A 324 -3.84 -1.36 -34.63
CA ALA A 324 -3.24 -0.33 -35.47
C ALA A 324 -3.31 1.08 -34.87
N ASP A 325 -4.30 1.35 -34.01
CA ASP A 325 -4.54 2.67 -33.41
C ASP A 325 -3.82 2.86 -32.07
N GLY A 326 -3.22 1.80 -31.52
CA GLY A 326 -2.50 1.81 -30.25
C GLY A 326 -2.69 0.54 -29.43
N VAL A 327 -2.26 0.61 -28.18
CA VAL A 327 -2.35 -0.47 -27.19
C VAL A 327 -3.25 -0.04 -26.05
N LEU A 328 -4.20 -0.87 -25.66
CA LEU A 328 -5.02 -0.74 -24.46
C LEU A 328 -4.67 -1.88 -23.50
N LEU A 329 -4.28 -1.55 -22.27
CA LEU A 329 -4.26 -2.47 -21.15
C LEU A 329 -5.46 -2.14 -20.26
N ARG A 330 -6.21 -3.16 -19.84
CA ARG A 330 -7.23 -3.03 -18.80
C ARG A 330 -7.16 -4.17 -17.81
N ALA A 331 -7.49 -3.87 -16.56
CA ALA A 331 -7.54 -4.86 -15.50
C ALA A 331 -8.82 -4.74 -14.67
N PHE A 332 -9.14 -5.82 -13.98
CA PHE A 332 -10.24 -5.92 -13.06
C PHE A 332 -9.78 -6.62 -11.78
N ASP A 333 -10.11 -5.98 -10.66
CA ASP A 333 -9.93 -6.47 -9.30
C ASP A 333 -11.31 -6.46 -8.62
N HIS A 334 -11.80 -7.64 -8.25
CA HIS A 334 -13.14 -7.80 -7.70
C HIS A 334 -13.26 -7.22 -6.27
N GLU A 335 -12.15 -7.08 -5.54
CA GLU A 335 -12.10 -6.44 -4.22
C GLU A 335 -11.94 -4.92 -4.30
N SER A 336 -11.66 -4.38 -5.49
CA SER A 336 -11.48 -2.94 -5.68
C SER A 336 -12.75 -2.17 -5.30
N PRO A 337 -12.65 -1.02 -4.60
CA PRO A 337 -13.79 -0.13 -4.40
C PRO A 337 -14.35 0.43 -5.70
N MET A 338 -13.60 0.32 -6.80
CA MET A 338 -14.00 0.74 -8.13
C MET A 338 -14.71 -0.34 -8.96
N ASN A 339 -14.95 -1.51 -8.37
CA ASN A 339 -15.63 -2.63 -9.02
C ASN A 339 -17.00 -2.19 -9.59
N ILE A 340 -17.20 -2.42 -10.90
CA ILE A 340 -18.44 -2.07 -11.60
C ILE A 340 -19.67 -2.83 -11.05
N ALA A 341 -19.50 -4.03 -10.50
CA ALA A 341 -20.61 -4.79 -9.93
C ALA A 341 -21.22 -4.07 -8.70
N GLU A 342 -20.39 -3.38 -7.92
CA GLU A 342 -20.82 -2.58 -6.77
C GLU A 342 -21.28 -1.18 -7.18
N THR A 343 -20.62 -0.61 -8.20
CA THR A 343 -20.81 0.80 -8.57
C THR A 343 -21.80 1.01 -9.73
N GLY A 344 -22.16 -0.03 -10.48
CA GLY A 344 -23.11 0.00 -11.61
C GLY A 344 -22.65 0.76 -12.86
N ALA A 345 -21.42 1.29 -12.89
CA ALA A 345 -20.83 1.95 -14.05
C ALA A 345 -19.30 2.04 -13.91
N VAL A 346 -18.57 2.11 -15.02
CA VAL A 346 -17.12 2.36 -15.02
C VAL A 346 -16.79 3.59 -14.18
N TRP A 347 -15.71 3.49 -13.41
CA TRP A 347 -15.32 4.54 -12.47
C TRP A 347 -15.13 5.91 -13.16
N PRO A 348 -15.66 7.00 -12.58
CA PRO A 348 -15.55 8.33 -13.18
C PRO A 348 -14.10 8.73 -13.43
N GLY A 349 -13.81 9.21 -14.65
CA GLY A 349 -12.48 9.67 -15.03
C GLY A 349 -11.47 8.58 -15.41
N LEU A 350 -11.76 7.30 -15.16
CA LEU A 350 -10.84 6.18 -15.44
C LEU A 350 -10.48 6.07 -16.94
N LEU A 351 -11.43 6.39 -17.82
CA LEU A 351 -11.26 6.39 -19.28
C LEU A 351 -11.13 7.80 -19.87
N GLU A 352 -10.86 8.82 -19.04
CA GLU A 352 -10.70 10.21 -19.50
C GLU A 352 -9.46 10.34 -20.39
N GLY A 353 -9.61 10.89 -21.60
CA GLY A 353 -8.50 11.02 -22.56
C GLY A 353 -8.28 9.80 -23.47
N LEU A 354 -8.96 8.67 -23.23
CA LEU A 354 -8.89 7.50 -24.11
C LEU A 354 -9.45 7.82 -25.51
N SER A 355 -8.68 7.50 -26.55
CA SER A 355 -9.07 7.76 -27.93
C SER A 355 -10.35 6.99 -28.32
N PRO A 356 -11.20 7.53 -29.22
CA PRO A 356 -12.40 6.81 -29.68
C PRO A 356 -12.09 5.45 -30.31
N ALA A 357 -10.93 5.31 -30.95
CA ALA A 357 -10.49 4.05 -31.57
C ALA A 357 -10.15 2.97 -30.53
N LEU A 358 -9.49 3.33 -29.44
CA LEU A 358 -9.20 2.39 -28.36
C LEU A 358 -10.40 2.15 -27.44
N ARG A 359 -11.33 3.11 -27.35
CA ARG A 359 -12.55 2.97 -26.56
C ARG A 359 -13.44 1.81 -27.01
N THR A 360 -13.43 1.41 -28.28
CA THR A 360 -14.19 0.23 -28.72
C THR A 360 -13.72 -1.06 -28.05
N TRP A 361 -12.50 -1.09 -27.53
CA TRP A 361 -11.91 -2.26 -26.87
C TRP A 361 -12.25 -2.34 -25.38
N THR A 362 -12.79 -1.28 -24.78
CA THR A 362 -13.18 -1.32 -23.35
C THR A 362 -14.38 -2.21 -23.11
N GLU A 363 -15.27 -2.35 -24.10
CA GLU A 363 -16.50 -3.16 -24.03
C GLU A 363 -16.38 -4.46 -24.85
N SER A 364 -15.17 -4.80 -25.29
CA SER A 364 -14.96 -5.96 -26.15
C SER A 364 -15.13 -7.26 -25.36
N GLN A 365 -16.02 -8.13 -25.84
CA GLN A 365 -16.23 -9.48 -25.31
C GLN A 365 -15.02 -10.39 -25.50
N GLU A 366 -14.03 -9.99 -26.31
CA GLU A 366 -12.76 -10.71 -26.48
C GLU A 366 -11.96 -10.82 -25.17
N PHE A 367 -12.25 -9.96 -24.20
CA PHE A 367 -11.70 -10.05 -22.85
C PHE A 367 -12.52 -10.94 -21.92
N GLY A 368 -13.71 -11.40 -22.32
CA GLY A 368 -14.58 -12.28 -21.53
C GLY A 368 -15.63 -11.59 -20.68
N ASP A 369 -15.86 -10.29 -20.89
CA ASP A 369 -16.86 -9.51 -20.16
C ASP A 369 -18.30 -9.84 -20.56
N ASP A 370 -19.23 -9.61 -19.63
CA ASP A 370 -20.65 -9.62 -19.92
C ASP A 370 -21.03 -8.48 -20.88
N PRO A 371 -21.96 -8.70 -21.83
CA PRO A 371 -22.33 -7.68 -22.81
C PRO A 371 -22.85 -6.39 -22.13
N GLY A 372 -22.14 -5.29 -22.32
CA GLY A 372 -22.53 -3.95 -21.84
C GLY A 372 -22.05 -3.59 -20.43
N GLU A 373 -21.29 -4.47 -19.77
CA GLU A 373 -20.75 -4.25 -18.43
C GLU A 373 -19.22 -4.42 -18.45
N PRO A 374 -18.47 -3.39 -18.86
CA PRO A 374 -17.02 -3.49 -18.92
C PRO A 374 -16.43 -3.53 -17.51
N TYR A 375 -15.94 -4.69 -17.10
CA TYR A 375 -15.26 -4.91 -15.82
C TYR A 375 -13.87 -4.25 -15.87
N ILE A 376 -13.77 -3.01 -15.37
CA ILE A 376 -12.55 -2.19 -15.45
C ILE A 376 -12.32 -1.46 -14.13
N THR A 377 -11.22 -1.80 -13.45
CA THR A 377 -10.68 -1.06 -12.30
C THR A 377 -9.34 -0.40 -12.62
N LEU A 378 -8.67 -0.81 -13.71
CA LEU A 378 -7.52 -0.10 -14.28
C LEU A 378 -7.66 0.00 -15.79
N ALA A 379 -7.28 1.15 -16.37
CA ALA A 379 -7.09 1.31 -17.80
C ALA A 379 -5.84 2.14 -18.09
N LEU A 380 -4.91 1.57 -18.88
CA LEU A 380 -3.74 2.25 -19.41
C LEU A 380 -3.76 2.13 -20.94
N TRP A 381 -3.33 3.16 -21.66
CA TRP A 381 -3.26 3.11 -23.12
C TRP A 381 -2.04 3.80 -23.68
N SER A 382 -1.71 3.51 -24.93
CA SER A 382 -0.63 4.19 -25.63
C SER A 382 -0.85 4.22 -27.14
N THR A 383 -0.43 5.31 -27.77
CA THR A 383 -0.26 5.41 -29.24
C THR A 383 1.22 5.50 -29.62
N GLY A 384 2.13 5.20 -28.69
CA GLY A 384 3.58 5.33 -28.84
C GLY A 384 4.33 4.37 -27.92
N GLU A 385 5.37 4.85 -27.27
CA GLU A 385 6.25 4.02 -26.42
C GLU A 385 5.93 4.10 -24.92
N THR A 386 5.10 5.06 -24.50
CA THR A 386 4.81 5.32 -23.08
C THR A 386 3.33 5.09 -22.78
N TRP A 387 3.04 4.51 -21.61
CA TRP A 387 1.69 4.38 -21.11
C TRP A 387 1.10 5.74 -20.71
N GLN A 388 -0.21 5.86 -20.87
CA GLN A 388 -1.06 6.98 -20.46
C GLN A 388 -2.24 6.40 -19.68
N HIS A 389 -2.88 7.24 -18.87
CA HIS A 389 -4.03 6.85 -18.06
C HIS A 389 -5.02 8.02 -17.92
N GLY A 390 -6.20 7.71 -17.37
CA GLY A 390 -7.22 8.70 -17.08
C GLY A 390 -6.95 9.43 -15.76
N ALA A 391 -7.94 10.20 -15.30
CA ALA A 391 -7.89 10.87 -14.00
C ALA A 391 -9.07 10.39 -13.15
N PRO A 392 -8.96 9.23 -12.47
CA PRO A 392 -10.02 8.71 -11.61
C PRO A 392 -10.47 9.76 -10.58
N ARG A 393 -11.79 9.90 -10.41
CA ARG A 393 -12.39 10.93 -9.55
C ARG A 393 -13.02 10.34 -8.30
N VAL A 394 -13.20 11.13 -7.25
CA VAL A 394 -14.02 10.71 -6.11
C VAL A 394 -15.46 10.50 -6.56
N ARG A 395 -16.08 9.41 -6.09
CA ARG A 395 -17.47 9.06 -6.38
C ARG A 395 -18.22 8.77 -5.08
N GLU A 396 -19.24 9.57 -4.79
CA GLU A 396 -20.13 9.35 -3.62
C GLU A 396 -19.36 9.24 -2.29
N GLY A 397 -18.23 9.96 -2.17
CA GLY A 397 -17.34 9.93 -0.99
C GLY A 397 -16.34 8.76 -0.98
N ILE A 398 -16.38 7.87 -1.97
CA ILE A 398 -15.43 6.77 -2.15
C ILE A 398 -14.27 7.27 -3.03
N ARG A 399 -13.05 7.00 -2.56
CA ARG A 399 -11.80 7.42 -3.21
C ARG A 399 -11.36 6.40 -4.25
N PRO A 400 -10.80 6.84 -5.38
CA PRO A 400 -10.17 5.92 -6.33
C PRO A 400 -8.93 5.27 -5.72
N GLU A 401 -8.73 3.99 -6.00
CA GLU A 401 -7.55 3.22 -5.59
C GLU A 401 -6.88 2.61 -6.82
N GLU A 402 -5.56 2.45 -6.82
CA GLU A 402 -4.89 1.82 -7.95
C GLU A 402 -5.09 0.28 -7.90
N THR A 403 -5.26 -0.34 -9.07
CA THR A 403 -5.21 -1.80 -9.22
C THR A 403 -3.89 -2.17 -9.90
N ASP A 404 -2.86 -2.57 -9.15
CA ASP A 404 -1.53 -2.89 -9.71
C ASP A 404 -1.14 -4.37 -9.62
N TRP A 405 -1.65 -5.10 -8.64
CA TRP A 405 -1.14 -6.41 -8.28
C TRP A 405 -1.36 -7.46 -9.37
N VAL A 406 -2.51 -7.40 -10.06
CA VAL A 406 -2.89 -8.35 -11.12
C VAL A 406 -2.03 -8.19 -12.38
N ILE A 407 -1.38 -7.02 -12.58
CA ILE A 407 -0.58 -6.73 -13.78
C ILE A 407 0.92 -7.03 -13.59
N GLY A 408 1.31 -7.74 -12.52
CA GLY A 408 2.70 -8.05 -12.20
C GLY A 408 3.50 -8.70 -13.34
N SER A 409 2.85 -9.46 -14.23
CA SER A 409 3.48 -10.14 -15.38
C SER A 409 4.12 -9.22 -16.40
N VAL A 410 3.72 -7.94 -16.43
CA VAL A 410 4.23 -6.93 -17.37
C VAL A 410 5.03 -5.81 -16.69
N LYS A 411 5.34 -5.93 -15.38
CA LYS A 411 6.28 -5.02 -14.71
C LYS A 411 7.70 -5.27 -15.21
N ALA A 412 8.43 -4.20 -15.52
CA ALA A 412 9.78 -4.26 -16.10
C ALA A 412 10.81 -4.90 -15.15
N ALA A 413 10.57 -4.81 -13.84
CA ALA A 413 11.42 -5.43 -12.82
C ALA A 413 11.27 -6.96 -12.73
N ARG A 414 10.20 -7.54 -13.30
CA ARG A 414 9.94 -8.99 -13.24
C ARG A 414 10.88 -9.74 -14.18
N THR A 415 11.78 -10.51 -13.58
CA THR A 415 12.85 -11.25 -14.24
C THR A 415 12.38 -12.61 -14.77
N GLU A 416 13.20 -13.24 -15.61
CA GLU A 416 12.95 -14.61 -16.07
C GLU A 416 12.97 -15.62 -14.93
N ALA A 417 13.82 -15.41 -13.90
CA ALA A 417 13.84 -16.25 -12.72
C ALA A 417 12.51 -16.18 -11.94
N ASP A 418 11.93 -14.98 -11.78
CA ASP A 418 10.63 -14.80 -11.13
C ASP A 418 9.49 -15.46 -11.92
N ILE A 419 9.60 -15.51 -13.25
CA ILE A 419 8.62 -16.18 -14.12
C ILE A 419 8.77 -17.71 -13.99
N ALA A 420 10.00 -18.22 -14.02
CA ALA A 420 10.26 -19.66 -13.85
C ALA A 420 9.78 -20.16 -12.49
N GLU A 421 10.02 -19.40 -11.42
CA GLU A 421 9.55 -19.71 -10.07
C GLU A 421 8.02 -19.72 -9.99
N ASP A 422 7.33 -18.69 -10.51
CA ASP A 422 5.85 -18.62 -10.53
C ASP A 422 5.23 -19.78 -11.30
N PHE A 423 5.69 -20.06 -12.53
CA PHE A 423 5.17 -21.18 -13.32
C PHE A 423 5.52 -22.53 -12.70
N GLY A 424 6.73 -22.68 -12.17
CA GLY A 424 7.17 -23.90 -11.51
C GLY A 424 6.32 -24.21 -10.28
N TYR A 425 6.07 -23.21 -9.45
CA TYR A 425 5.20 -23.32 -8.29
C TYR A 425 3.75 -23.63 -8.68
N TYR A 426 3.19 -22.90 -9.65
CA TYR A 426 1.78 -23.04 -10.03
C TYR A 426 1.48 -24.39 -10.71
N TYR A 427 2.37 -24.87 -11.58
CA TYR A 427 2.18 -26.09 -12.36
C TYR A 427 2.86 -27.34 -11.78
N ASP A 428 3.49 -27.22 -10.61
CA ASP A 428 4.26 -28.28 -9.96
C ASP A 428 5.39 -28.82 -10.88
N LEU A 429 6.21 -27.89 -11.39
CA LEU A 429 7.33 -28.14 -12.30
C LEU A 429 8.63 -27.58 -11.72
N GLU A 430 9.74 -28.30 -11.92
CA GLU A 430 11.09 -27.78 -11.64
C GLU A 430 11.58 -26.97 -12.84
N LEU A 431 11.20 -25.69 -12.92
CA LEU A 431 11.59 -24.80 -14.02
C LEU A 431 12.80 -23.94 -13.65
N THR A 432 13.70 -23.78 -14.61
CA THR A 432 14.84 -22.86 -14.54
C THR A 432 14.73 -21.76 -15.60
N THR A 433 15.55 -20.72 -15.46
CA THR A 433 15.68 -19.68 -16.49
C THR A 433 16.03 -20.28 -17.86
N ASP A 434 16.89 -21.30 -17.91
CA ASP A 434 17.33 -21.92 -19.16
C ASP A 434 16.19 -22.62 -19.91
N ASP A 435 15.17 -23.11 -19.19
CA ASP A 435 14.02 -23.79 -19.79
C ASP A 435 13.08 -22.82 -20.51
N ILE A 436 12.89 -21.63 -19.93
CA ILE A 436 11.89 -20.67 -20.43
C ILE A 436 12.47 -19.54 -21.26
N ALA A 437 13.76 -19.20 -21.11
CA ALA A 437 14.41 -18.11 -21.82
C ALA A 437 14.24 -18.19 -23.35
N PRO A 438 14.33 -19.37 -24.01
CA PRO A 438 14.06 -19.47 -25.44
C PRO A 438 12.64 -19.04 -25.84
N ILE A 439 11.64 -19.33 -25.01
CA ILE A 439 10.23 -18.96 -25.22
C ILE A 439 10.05 -17.46 -25.04
N LEU A 440 10.59 -16.91 -23.95
CA LEU A 440 10.51 -15.47 -23.67
C LEU A 440 11.27 -14.61 -24.70
N ALA A 441 12.30 -15.18 -25.33
CA ALA A 441 13.06 -14.54 -26.40
C ALA A 441 12.38 -14.60 -27.79
N GLY A 442 11.24 -15.29 -27.92
CA GLY A 442 10.53 -15.44 -29.20
C GLY A 442 11.24 -16.40 -30.17
N THR A 443 12.00 -17.37 -29.67
CA THR A 443 12.66 -18.38 -30.51
C THR A 443 11.59 -19.27 -31.17
N PRO A 444 11.70 -19.59 -32.48
CA PRO A 444 10.76 -20.47 -33.15
C PRO A 444 10.54 -21.78 -32.39
N LEU A 445 9.28 -22.04 -32.04
CA LEU A 445 8.89 -23.12 -31.15
C LEU A 445 9.12 -24.48 -31.81
N THR A 446 9.66 -25.42 -31.04
CA THR A 446 9.85 -26.82 -31.47
C THR A 446 9.22 -27.78 -30.47
N PRO A 447 8.88 -29.02 -30.89
CA PRO A 447 8.45 -30.07 -29.96
C PRO A 447 9.50 -30.36 -28.88
N ALA A 448 10.79 -30.23 -29.20
CA ALA A 448 11.88 -30.47 -28.25
C ALA A 448 11.91 -29.44 -27.11
N MET A 449 11.64 -28.17 -27.41
CA MET A 449 11.54 -27.12 -26.39
C MET A 449 10.34 -27.36 -25.46
N ALA A 450 9.19 -27.72 -26.01
CA ALA A 450 8.01 -28.07 -25.20
C ALA A 450 8.29 -29.28 -24.30
N ALA A 451 8.91 -30.33 -24.85
CA ALA A 451 9.27 -31.54 -24.10
C ALA A 451 10.33 -31.31 -23.02
N GLN A 452 11.18 -30.28 -23.15
CA GLN A 452 12.15 -29.88 -22.13
C GLN A 452 11.45 -29.30 -20.88
N ILE A 453 10.42 -28.47 -21.08
CA ILE A 453 9.64 -27.86 -20.00
C ILE A 453 8.68 -28.90 -19.39
N ARG A 454 8.00 -29.67 -20.23
CA ARG A 454 7.08 -30.74 -19.80
C ARG A 454 7.14 -31.92 -20.75
N THR A 455 7.61 -33.07 -20.23
CA THR A 455 7.87 -34.26 -21.03
C THR A 455 6.64 -34.85 -21.74
N ASP A 456 5.45 -34.62 -21.20
CA ASP A 456 4.16 -35.07 -21.71
C ASP A 456 3.30 -33.92 -22.26
N ALA A 457 3.92 -32.79 -22.62
CA ALA A 457 3.23 -31.65 -23.22
C ALA A 457 2.45 -32.09 -24.48
N ASP A 458 1.20 -31.65 -24.59
CA ASP A 458 0.36 -31.86 -25.76
C ASP A 458 0.82 -30.93 -26.89
N TRP A 459 1.72 -31.43 -27.74
CA TRP A 459 2.30 -30.62 -28.80
C TRP A 459 1.27 -30.08 -29.80
N ASP A 460 0.20 -30.83 -30.08
CA ASP A 460 -0.83 -30.36 -31.01
C ASP A 460 -1.56 -29.16 -30.41
N HIS A 461 -1.91 -29.23 -29.11
CA HIS A 461 -2.47 -28.10 -28.39
C HIS A 461 -1.52 -26.89 -28.34
N VAL A 462 -0.25 -27.12 -27.98
CA VAL A 462 0.76 -26.05 -27.90
C VAL A 462 0.94 -25.37 -29.25
N ARG A 463 1.04 -26.14 -30.33
CA ARG A 463 1.16 -25.62 -31.70
C ARG A 463 -0.05 -24.78 -32.07
N GLU A 464 -1.27 -25.24 -31.78
CA GLU A 464 -2.50 -24.47 -32.05
C GLU A 464 -2.55 -23.15 -31.29
N VAL A 465 -2.12 -23.13 -30.01
CA VAL A 465 -2.05 -21.89 -29.22
C VAL A 465 -0.99 -20.95 -29.80
N ALA A 466 0.19 -21.46 -30.14
CA ALA A 466 1.26 -20.65 -30.75
C ALA A 466 0.85 -20.06 -32.11
N GLU A 467 0.19 -20.84 -32.96
CA GLU A 467 -0.37 -20.37 -34.25
C GLU A 467 -1.40 -19.26 -34.04
N ARG A 468 -2.33 -19.46 -33.09
CA ARG A 468 -3.37 -18.48 -32.76
C ARG A 468 -2.79 -17.21 -32.15
N ALA A 469 -1.78 -17.34 -31.29
CA ALA A 469 -1.08 -16.22 -30.69
C ALA A 469 -0.24 -15.46 -31.72
N GLY A 470 0.11 -16.07 -32.86
CA GLY A 470 1.06 -15.54 -33.83
C GLY A 470 2.50 -15.61 -33.34
N TYR A 471 2.83 -16.64 -32.56
CA TYR A 471 4.18 -16.96 -32.09
C TYR A 471 4.92 -17.79 -33.16
N PRO A 472 6.23 -17.58 -33.42
CA PRO A 472 6.95 -18.31 -34.46
C PRO A 472 7.09 -19.80 -34.13
N ILE A 473 6.92 -20.67 -35.13
CA ILE A 473 7.04 -22.14 -35.03
C ILE A 473 8.01 -22.64 -36.10
N ALA A 474 8.86 -23.59 -35.75
CA ALA A 474 9.92 -24.13 -36.61
C ALA A 474 9.48 -25.31 -37.50
#